data_AF-A0A0S8KZF3-F1
#
_entry.id   AF-A0A0S8KZF3-F1
#
_cell.length_a   1.000
_cell.length_b   1.000
_cell.length_c   1.000
_cell.angle_alpha   90.00
_cell.angle_beta   90.00
_cell.angle_gamma   90.00
#
_symmetry.space_group_name_H-M   'P 1'
#
loop_
_entity.id
_entity.type
_entity.pdbx_description
1 polymer ?
#
loop_
_entity_poly.entity_id
_entity_poly.type
_entity_poly.pdbx_seq_one_letter_code
_entity_poly.pdbx_strand_id
1 'polypeptide(L)' 'MTPAARFPIGVFDSGIGGLTVMRALMQRMPQESILYFGDTARVPYGVKSVETIAHYATQITEFLLARQVKLL' A
#
# COMPACT_ATOMS: atom_id res chain seq x y z
N MET A 1 12.35 -4.52 -22.52
CA MET A 1 11.84 -4.33 -21.15
C MET A 1 10.47 -3.68 -21.25
N THR A 2 9.40 -4.33 -20.78
CA THR A 2 8.05 -3.76 -20.81
C THR A 2 7.97 -2.54 -19.89
N PRO A 3 7.29 -1.44 -20.27
CA PRO A 3 7.20 -0.22 -19.46
C PRO A 3 6.68 -0.46 -18.04
N ALA A 4 5.77 -1.42 -17.88
CA ALA A 4 5.20 -1.80 -16.58
C ALA A 4 6.24 -2.33 -15.58
N ALA A 5 7.36 -2.89 -16.03
CA ALA A 5 8.37 -3.48 -15.15
C ALA A 5 9.06 -2.43 -14.25
N ARG A 6 9.05 -1.14 -14.63
CA ARG A 6 9.71 -0.05 -13.89
C ARG A 6 8.88 0.57 -12.77
N PHE A 7 7.58 0.30 -12.72
CA PHE A 7 6.69 0.91 -11.74
C PHE A 7 6.71 0.13 -10.40
N PRO A 8 6.57 0.80 -9.25
CA PRO A 8 6.62 0.13 -7.95
C PRO A 8 5.34 -0.66 -7.66
N ILE A 9 5.46 -1.63 -6.74
CA ILE A 9 4.33 -2.29 -6.09
C ILE A 9 3.85 -1.38 -4.95
N GLY A 10 2.59 -0.96 -4.97
CA GLY A 10 1.95 -0.26 -3.88
C GLY A 10 1.56 -1.21 -2.76
N VAL A 11 1.83 -0.83 -1.52
CA VAL A 11 1.37 -1.53 -0.32
C VAL A 11 0.82 -0.48 0.63
N PHE A 12 -0.35 -0.71 1.23
CA PHE A 12 -0.85 0.17 2.28
C PHE A 12 -1.33 -0.60 3.50
N ASP A 13 -1.25 0.05 4.65
CA ASP A 13 -1.77 -0.43 5.92
C ASP A 13 -2.22 0.76 6.78
N SER A 14 -3.02 0.48 7.78
CA SER A 14 -3.40 1.46 8.80
C SER A 14 -2.19 1.98 9.60
N GLY A 15 -1.08 1.24 9.72
CA GLY A 15 0.06 1.71 10.50
C GLY A 15 1.39 1.01 10.18
N ILE A 16 2.14 0.64 11.23
CA ILE A 16 3.45 -0.03 11.11
C ILE A 16 3.35 -1.55 10.95
N GLY A 17 2.16 -2.14 11.18
CA GLY A 17 1.96 -3.59 11.15
C GLY A 17 2.25 -4.19 9.78
N GLY A 18 1.88 -3.48 8.71
CA GLY A 18 2.11 -3.85 7.32
C GLY A 18 3.58 -3.90 6.91
N LEU A 19 4.52 -3.40 7.73
CA LEU A 19 5.96 -3.55 7.47
C LEU A 19 6.40 -5.01 7.51
N THR A 20 5.67 -5.88 8.21
CA THR A 20 5.91 -7.33 8.20
C THR A 20 5.65 -7.94 6.82
N VAL A 21 4.55 -7.54 6.17
CA VAL A 21 4.20 -7.93 4.80
C VAL A 21 5.19 -7.33 3.80
N MET A 22 5.52 -6.04 3.94
CA MET A 22 6.55 -5.39 3.12
C MET A 22 7.89 -6.14 3.20
N ARG A 23 8.35 -6.52 4.39
CA ARG A 23 9.58 -7.29 4.57
C ARG A 23 9.52 -8.64 3.86
N ALA A 24 8.40 -9.34 3.96
CA ALA A 24 8.20 -10.63 3.28
C ALA A 24 8.17 -10.48 1.74
N LEU A 25 7.64 -9.37 1.22
CA LEU A 25 7.68 -9.03 -0.20
C LEU A 25 9.10 -8.74 -0.67
N MET A 26 9.84 -7.91 0.07
CA MET A 26 11.24 -7.59 -0.27
C MET A 26 12.14 -8.84 -0.32
N GLN A 27 11.88 -9.84 0.54
CA GLN A 27 12.62 -11.10 0.53
C GLN A 27 12.30 -11.99 -0.69
N ARG A 28 11.03 -12.02 -1.12
CA ARG A 28 10.58 -12.85 -2.25
C ARG A 28 10.78 -12.19 -3.60
N MET A 29 10.75 -10.86 -3.63
CA MET A 29 10.83 -10.05 -4.84
C MET A 29 11.91 -8.96 -4.67
N PRO A 30 13.20 -9.34 -4.50
CA PRO A 30 14.27 -8.40 -4.16
C PRO A 30 14.58 -7.36 -5.24
N GLN A 31 14.12 -7.60 -6.48
CA GLN A 31 14.31 -6.69 -7.61
C GLN A 31 13.14 -5.71 -7.77
N GLU A 32 12.10 -5.84 -6.95
CA GLU A 32 10.92 -4.99 -7.03
C GLU A 32 11.05 -3.73 -6.18
N SER A 33 10.65 -2.60 -6.76
CA SER A 33 10.49 -1.36 -6.01
C SER A 33 9.14 -1.40 -5.28
N ILE A 34 9.12 -1.06 -4.00
CA ILE A 34 7.90 -1.08 -3.19
C ILE A 34 7.62 0.33 -2.67
N LEU A 35 6.39 0.80 -2.83
CA LEU A 35 5.87 2.04 -2.26
C LEU A 35 4.89 1.70 -1.14
N TYR A 36 5.33 1.91 0.10
CA TYR A 36 4.49 1.66 1.28
C TYR A 36 3.79 2.94 1.75
N PHE A 37 2.50 2.86 2.02
CA PHE A 37 1.69 3.93 2.62
C PHE A 37 1.12 3.48 3.97
N GLY A 38 1.56 4.11 5.07
CA GLY A 38 0.98 3.89 6.40
C GLY A 38 0.03 5.01 6.78
N ASP A 39 -1.27 4.71 6.96
CA ASP A 39 -2.27 5.71 7.38
C ASP A 39 -2.30 5.92 8.90
N THR A 40 -1.16 6.31 9.45
CA THR A 40 -0.98 6.48 10.91
C THR A 40 -1.86 7.58 11.50
N ALA A 41 -2.31 8.54 10.68
CA ALA A 41 -3.17 9.64 11.10
C ALA A 41 -4.61 9.19 11.43
N ARG A 42 -5.03 8.01 10.96
CA ARG A 42 -6.42 7.51 11.10
C ARG A 42 -6.51 6.20 11.89
N VAL A 43 -5.41 5.79 12.51
CA VAL A 43 -5.36 4.63 13.43
C VAL A 43 -6.21 4.89 14.68
N PRO A 44 -6.89 3.86 15.24
CA PRO A 44 -7.01 2.50 14.73
C PRO A 44 -8.22 2.33 13.80
N TYR A 45 -8.07 1.52 12.73
CA TYR A 45 -9.17 1.19 11.84
C TYR A 45 -10.20 0.28 12.52
N GLY A 46 -9.79 -0.54 13.50
CA GLY A 46 -10.66 -1.56 14.12
C GLY A 46 -11.89 -1.02 14.85
N VAL A 47 -11.95 0.28 15.16
CA VAL A 47 -13.12 0.92 15.79
C VAL A 47 -14.01 1.68 14.79
N LYS A 48 -13.65 1.67 13.50
CA LYS A 48 -14.34 2.41 12.44
C LYS A 48 -15.37 1.52 11.74
N SER A 49 -16.39 2.15 11.15
CA SER A 49 -17.36 1.42 10.33
C SER A 49 -16.70 0.88 9.06
N VAL A 50 -17.29 -0.17 8.49
CA VAL A 50 -16.86 -0.73 7.21
C VAL A 50 -16.90 0.34 6.11
N GLU A 51 -17.93 1.21 6.07
CA GLU A 51 -17.98 2.28 5.07
C GLU A 51 -16.84 3.28 5.24
N THR A 52 -16.48 3.60 6.49
CA THR A 52 -15.37 4.51 6.78
C THR A 52 -14.04 3.91 6.30
N ILE A 53 -13.81 2.62 6.58
CA ILE A 53 -12.60 1.91 6.15
C ILE A 53 -12.54 1.82 4.62
N ALA A 54 -13.67 1.51 3.97
CA ALA A 54 -13.76 1.47 2.51
C ALA A 54 -13.46 2.83 1.87
N HIS A 55 -13.95 3.91 2.48
CA HIS A 55 -13.63 5.28 2.03
C HIS A 55 -12.14 5.60 2.16
N TYR A 56 -11.51 5.27 3.30
CA TYR A 56 -10.08 5.48 3.48
C TYR A 56 -9.25 4.65 2.51
N ALA A 57 -9.59 3.37 2.33
CA ALA A 57 -8.94 2.49 1.36
C ALA A 57 -9.03 3.07 -0.05
N THR A 58 -10.20 3.57 -0.46
CA THR A 58 -10.39 4.20 -1.78
C THR A 58 -9.47 5.42 -1.96
N GLN A 59 -9.41 6.32 -0.98
CA GLN A 59 -8.53 7.49 -1.04
C GLN A 59 -7.04 7.12 -1.15
N ILE A 60 -6.62 6.10 -0.40
CA ILE A 60 -5.23 5.62 -0.42
C ILE A 60 -4.92 4.96 -1.77
N THR A 61 -5.85 4.18 -2.30
CA THR A 61 -5.74 3.56 -3.63
C THR A 61 -5.60 4.62 -4.72
N GLU A 62 -6.44 5.64 -4.74
CA GLU A 62 -6.35 6.75 -5.70
C GLU A 62 -4.99 7.45 -5.63
N PHE A 63 -4.50 7.70 -4.42
CA PHE A 63 -3.19 8.29 -4.20
C PHE A 63 -2.04 7.41 -4.72
N LEU A 64 -2.08 6.10 -4.49
CA LEU A 64 -1.07 5.16 -4.99
C LEU A 64 -1.11 5.03 -6.53
N LEU A 65 -2.31 5.00 -7.11
CA LEU A 65 -2.49 5.01 -8.57
C LEU A 65 -1.91 6.28 -9.21
N ALA A 66 -2.09 7.45 -8.58
CA ALA A 66 -1.48 8.70 -9.02
C ALA A 66 0.06 8.68 -8.98
N ARG A 67 0.67 7.81 -8.15
CA ARG A 67 2.12 7.55 -8.11
C ARG A 67 2.58 6.47 -9.08
N GLN A 68 1.70 6.02 -9.98
CA GLN A 68 1.99 5.04 -11.02
C GLN A 68 2.51 3.71 -10.45
N VAL A 69 1.82 3.14 -9.45
CA VAL A 69 2.07 1.76 -9.03
C VAL A 69 1.57 0.77 -10.08
N LYS A 70 2.26 -0.36 -10.26
CA LYS A 70 1.83 -1.44 -11.18
C LYS A 70 0.91 -2.49 -10.55
N LEU A 71 0.91 -2.56 -9.23
CA LEU A 71 0.17 -3.53 -8.42
C LEU A 71 -0.15 -2.88 -7.07
N LEU A 72 -1.26 -3.29 -6.45
CA LEU A 72 -1.81 -2.76 -5.20
C LEU A 72 -2.38 -3.92 -4.37
#